data_AF-A0A3R8JN48-F1
#
_entry.id   AF-A0A3R8JN48-F1
#
_cell.length_a   1.000
_cell.length_b   1.000
_cell.length_c   1.000
_cell.angle_alpha   90.00
_cell.angle_beta   90.00
_cell.angle_gamma   90.00
#
_symmetry.space_group_name_H-M   'P 1'
#
loop_
_entity.id
_entity.type
_entity.pdbx_description
1 polymer ?
#
loop_
_entity_poly.entity_id
_entity_poly.type
_entity_poly.pdbx_seq_one_letter_code
_entity_poly.pdbx_strand_id
1 'polypeptide(L)'
;MKTICIAGKNSIAVDILLFCIENYKNCKMVCITNRTEKGVNDWQKSLEWFARKNNIDIISLKDIYFIKDLLFLSIEFDQIINPSKFQSEKLYNIHFSLLPQYKGCHTSVLPILYGEKETGVTLHKIRAGIDTGEIIDQEKIIIEENDSSLDLYKKLIQAGTKIVIKNLEALLSGKVTLHQQSKDKSTYYSLATIDYKNLKLDTNKTAWEIRNQIRAFSFRPYQLLHWNGNAYIECEITDEISIYKPGKIIKDVETYTKIATIDYDIILYKDVLSKLIEAISSGNNDLAKKLSVSSKVINSVEEHGWSALTVAVYNNNKLMVDYLINKGLDIHILNNNGTTLLMYAKDTGIRTGDWSIFYKLLDSGLSIKDTDYSGKHLSDDIDKCNMQKIPDKVKLLLQKYTVF
;
A
#
# COMPACT_ATOMS: atom_id res chain seq x y z
N MET A 1 16.11 -24.47 20.45
CA MET A 1 15.16 -23.34 20.51
C MET A 1 14.54 -23.20 19.13
N LYS A 2 13.21 -23.10 19.02
CA LYS A 2 12.54 -22.91 17.72
C LYS A 2 12.95 -21.57 17.14
N THR A 3 13.17 -21.52 15.83
CA THR A 3 13.52 -20.31 15.10
C THR A 3 12.42 -19.98 14.09
N ILE A 4 11.97 -18.74 14.05
CA ILE A 4 11.05 -18.22 13.02
C ILE A 4 11.84 -17.24 12.16
N CYS A 5 11.87 -17.52 10.86
CA CYS A 5 12.50 -16.67 9.86
C CYS A 5 11.43 -15.99 9.01
N ILE A 6 11.42 -14.66 9.01
CA ILE A 6 10.63 -13.85 8.09
C ILE A 6 11.56 -13.42 6.94
N ALA A 7 11.37 -14.00 5.77
CA ALA A 7 12.15 -13.70 4.57
C ALA A 7 11.29 -12.91 3.58
N GLY A 8 11.60 -11.64 3.33
CA GLY A 8 10.70 -10.80 2.55
C GLY A 8 10.94 -9.30 2.62
N LYS A 9 9.86 -8.55 2.39
CA LYS A 9 9.82 -7.08 2.42
C LYS A 9 8.41 -6.54 2.74
N ASN A 10 8.31 -5.22 2.77
CA ASN A 10 7.07 -4.45 2.83
C ASN A 10 6.25 -4.66 4.11
N SER A 11 5.11 -3.97 4.19
CA SER A 11 4.27 -3.95 5.39
C SER A 11 3.79 -5.33 5.83
N ILE A 12 3.51 -6.25 4.90
CA ILE A 12 3.14 -7.64 5.24
C ILE A 12 4.22 -8.35 6.08
N ALA A 13 5.49 -8.28 5.67
CA ALA A 13 6.58 -8.91 6.41
C ALA A 13 6.83 -8.23 7.75
N VAL A 14 6.74 -6.90 7.79
CA VAL A 14 6.89 -6.10 9.02
C VAL A 14 5.78 -6.42 10.02
N ASP A 15 4.52 -6.42 9.59
CA ASP A 15 3.39 -6.63 10.48
C ASP A 15 3.38 -8.07 11.02
N ILE A 16 3.75 -9.06 10.20
CA ILE A 16 3.95 -10.46 10.65
C ILE A 16 5.13 -10.55 11.63
N LEU A 17 6.25 -9.88 11.37
CA LEU A 17 7.40 -9.84 12.28
C LEU A 17 7.01 -9.27 13.65
N LEU A 18 6.36 -8.11 13.67
CA LEU A 18 5.95 -7.45 14.91
C LEU A 18 4.96 -8.32 15.69
N PHE A 19 3.99 -8.93 15.01
CA PHE A 19 3.09 -9.90 15.64
C PHE A 19 3.87 -11.08 16.25
N CYS A 20 4.88 -11.59 15.54
CA CYS A 20 5.70 -12.70 16.04
C CYS A 20 6.52 -12.32 17.29
N ILE A 21 7.12 -11.13 17.30
CA ILE A 21 7.88 -10.60 18.45
C ILE A 21 7.00 -10.52 19.69
N GLU A 22 5.76 -10.04 19.54
CA GLU A 22 4.84 -9.88 20.65
C GLU A 22 4.33 -11.22 21.19
N ASN A 23 4.01 -12.17 20.31
CA ASN A 23 3.26 -13.38 20.67
C ASN A 23 4.11 -14.65 20.81
N TYR A 24 5.33 -14.70 20.24
CA TYR A 24 6.19 -15.89 20.23
C TYR A 24 7.54 -15.64 20.89
N LYS A 25 7.53 -15.02 22.09
CA LYS A 25 8.73 -14.63 22.87
C LYS A 25 9.73 -15.76 23.17
N ASN A 26 9.30 -17.02 23.12
CA ASN A 26 10.15 -18.21 23.34
C ASN A 26 10.82 -18.73 22.05
N CYS A 27 10.61 -18.08 20.91
CA CYS A 27 11.24 -18.41 19.64
C CYS A 27 12.37 -17.43 19.32
N LYS A 28 13.44 -17.92 18.71
CA LYS A 28 14.43 -17.04 18.07
C LYS A 28 13.80 -16.42 16.83
N MET A 29 13.82 -15.10 16.74
CA MET A 29 13.42 -14.38 15.53
C MET A 29 14.65 -14.03 14.70
N VAL A 30 14.55 -14.23 13.38
CA VAL A 30 15.54 -13.77 12.40
C VAL A 30 14.84 -13.28 11.14
N CYS A 31 15.48 -12.38 10.40
CA CYS A 31 14.95 -11.87 9.14
C CYS A 31 15.92 -12.11 7.98
N ILE A 32 15.37 -12.23 6.77
CA ILE A 32 16.13 -12.13 5.52
C ILE A 32 15.42 -11.09 4.66
N THR A 33 16.13 -10.08 4.21
CA THR A 33 15.54 -9.02 3.39
C THR A 33 15.77 -9.26 1.90
N ASN A 34 14.93 -8.65 1.07
CA ASN A 34 15.11 -8.66 -0.37
C ASN A 34 16.36 -7.88 -0.78
N ARG A 35 16.96 -8.23 -1.93
CA ARG A 35 18.21 -7.59 -2.39
C ARG A 35 18.08 -6.09 -2.68
N THR A 36 16.87 -5.63 -2.96
CA THR A 36 16.56 -4.22 -3.26
C THR A 36 16.16 -3.41 -2.02
N GLU A 37 16.11 -4.05 -0.84
CA GLU A 37 15.78 -3.38 0.42
C GLU A 37 16.87 -2.35 0.77
N LYS A 38 16.46 -1.15 1.19
CA LYS A 38 17.38 -0.03 1.50
C LYS A 38 17.49 0.28 3.00
N GLY A 39 16.73 -0.43 3.85
CA GLY A 39 16.67 -0.16 5.29
C GLY A 39 16.00 1.16 5.68
N VAL A 40 15.18 1.74 4.79
CA VAL A 40 14.43 2.98 5.02
C VAL A 40 12.97 2.79 4.63
N ASN A 41 12.05 3.35 5.42
CA ASN A 41 10.63 3.33 5.10
C ASN A 41 10.34 4.23 3.88
N ASP A 42 9.47 3.75 3.01
CA ASP A 42 8.92 4.45 1.86
C ASP A 42 7.37 4.36 1.95
N TRP A 43 6.65 4.37 0.85
CA TRP A 43 5.22 4.04 0.79
C TRP A 43 4.89 2.63 1.35
N GLN A 44 5.92 1.80 1.58
CA GLN A 44 5.86 0.57 2.38
C GLN A 44 6.89 0.60 3.51
N LYS A 45 6.58 -0.11 4.61
CA LYS A 45 7.51 -0.29 5.74
C LYS A 45 8.70 -1.14 5.32
N SER A 46 9.89 -0.81 5.82
CA SER A 46 11.12 -1.55 5.59
C SER A 46 11.31 -2.68 6.60
N LEU A 47 11.44 -3.92 6.12
CA LEU A 47 11.68 -5.07 7.02
C LEU A 47 13.01 -4.91 7.76
N GLU A 48 14.06 -4.43 7.08
CA GLU A 48 15.37 -4.21 7.69
C GLU A 48 15.31 -3.15 8.79
N TRP A 49 14.63 -2.02 8.53
CA TRP A 49 14.50 -0.96 9.52
C TRP A 49 13.81 -1.46 10.80
N PHE A 50 12.68 -2.16 10.65
CA PHE A 50 11.93 -2.69 11.79
C PHE A 50 12.63 -3.85 12.49
N ALA A 51 13.36 -4.70 11.77
CA ALA A 51 14.19 -5.74 12.36
C ALA A 51 15.30 -5.13 13.24
N ARG A 52 16.06 -4.17 12.72
CA ARG A 52 17.12 -3.47 13.47
C ARG A 52 16.56 -2.73 14.69
N LYS A 53 15.44 -2.02 14.54
CA LYS A 53 14.78 -1.33 15.66
C LYS A 53 14.42 -2.26 16.81
N ASN A 54 14.04 -3.51 16.49
CA ASN A 54 13.65 -4.52 17.48
C ASN A 54 14.79 -5.48 17.85
N ASN A 55 16.04 -5.16 17.51
CA ASN A 55 17.21 -6.01 17.76
C ASN A 55 17.08 -7.44 17.20
N ILE A 56 16.50 -7.58 16.01
CA ILE A 56 16.36 -8.85 15.30
C ILE A 56 17.48 -9.00 14.27
N ASP A 57 18.17 -10.14 14.32
CA ASP A 57 19.26 -10.46 13.39
C ASP A 57 18.75 -10.52 11.94
N ILE A 58 19.46 -9.83 11.03
CA ILE A 58 19.31 -9.99 9.59
C ILE A 58 20.42 -10.91 9.10
N ILE A 59 20.05 -12.04 8.51
CA ILE A 59 20.98 -13.10 8.12
C ILE A 59 20.86 -13.43 6.64
N SER A 60 21.80 -14.23 6.11
CA SER A 60 21.74 -14.68 4.73
C SER A 60 20.93 -15.97 4.57
N LEU A 61 20.47 -16.22 3.34
CA LEU A 61 19.83 -17.49 2.98
C LEU A 61 20.78 -18.69 3.15
N LYS A 62 22.10 -18.49 3.13
CA LYS A 62 23.06 -19.57 3.38
C LYS A 62 23.09 -19.98 4.85
N ASP A 63 22.92 -19.02 5.77
CA ASP A 63 23.01 -19.27 7.20
C ASP A 63 21.76 -19.98 7.73
N ILE A 64 20.59 -19.71 7.14
CA ILE A 64 19.32 -20.30 7.58
C ILE A 64 19.19 -21.79 7.22
N TYR A 65 19.86 -22.27 6.18
CA TYR A 65 19.74 -23.65 5.67
C TYR A 65 20.00 -24.72 6.74
N PHE A 66 20.90 -24.45 7.69
CA PHE A 66 21.37 -25.41 8.68
C PHE A 66 20.59 -25.37 10.00
N ILE A 67 19.52 -24.58 10.09
CA ILE A 67 18.70 -24.50 11.30
C ILE A 67 17.64 -25.61 11.28
N LYS A 68 17.79 -26.61 12.15
CA LYS A 68 16.89 -27.78 12.23
C LYS A 68 15.46 -27.44 12.68
N ASP A 69 15.30 -26.72 13.79
CA ASP A 69 13.99 -26.33 14.34
C ASP A 69 13.50 -24.99 13.77
N LEU A 70 13.49 -24.88 12.44
CA LEU A 70 13.15 -23.67 11.71
C LEU A 70 11.71 -23.68 11.20
N LEU A 71 10.99 -22.56 11.36
CA LEU A 71 9.87 -22.16 10.53
C LEU A 71 10.35 -21.07 9.57
N PHE A 72 10.28 -21.32 8.26
CA PHE A 72 10.65 -20.36 7.23
C PHE A 72 9.40 -19.83 6.53
N LEU A 73 9.20 -18.51 6.56
CA LEU A 73 8.11 -17.82 5.89
C LEU A 73 8.66 -16.90 4.81
N SER A 74 8.39 -17.25 3.55
CA SER A 74 8.60 -16.39 2.39
C SER A 74 7.42 -15.43 2.22
N ILE A 75 7.69 -14.13 2.26
CA ILE A 75 6.70 -13.07 2.23
C ILE A 75 7.15 -12.02 1.19
N GLU A 76 6.65 -12.10 -0.05
CA GLU A 76 7.10 -11.23 -1.16
C GLU A 76 8.63 -11.30 -1.39
N PHE A 77 9.24 -12.48 -1.18
CA PHE A 77 10.68 -12.70 -1.21
C PHE A 77 11.22 -12.78 -2.65
N ASP A 78 12.40 -12.17 -2.91
CA ASP A 78 12.93 -11.97 -4.28
C ASP A 78 13.95 -13.03 -4.74
N GLN A 79 14.18 -14.07 -3.95
CA GLN A 79 15.15 -15.12 -4.24
C GLN A 79 14.47 -16.47 -4.39
N ILE A 80 14.89 -17.23 -5.41
CA ILE A 80 14.42 -18.60 -5.60
C ILE A 80 14.95 -19.46 -4.44
N ILE A 81 14.02 -20.09 -3.73
CA ILE A 81 14.32 -20.98 -2.64
C ILE A 81 14.49 -22.39 -3.19
N ASN A 82 15.60 -23.05 -2.84
CA ASN A 82 15.77 -24.47 -3.07
C ASN A 82 15.47 -25.23 -1.75
N PRO A 83 14.31 -25.90 -1.62
CA PRO A 83 13.94 -26.64 -0.42
C PRO A 83 14.96 -27.70 -0.01
N SER A 84 15.68 -28.31 -0.95
CA SER A 84 16.63 -29.39 -0.65
C SER A 84 17.86 -28.93 0.13
N LYS A 85 18.09 -27.61 0.23
CA LYS A 85 19.19 -27.04 1.02
C LYS A 85 18.82 -26.88 2.50
N PHE A 86 17.53 -26.85 2.83
CA PHE A 86 17.08 -26.67 4.21
C PHE A 86 17.09 -27.99 4.97
N GLN A 87 17.54 -27.94 6.23
CA GLN A 87 17.34 -29.06 7.16
C GLN A 87 15.89 -29.18 7.66
N SER A 88 15.16 -28.07 7.69
CA SER A 88 13.74 -28.05 8.06
C SER A 88 12.84 -28.21 6.84
N GLU A 89 11.71 -28.90 7.03
CA GLU A 89 10.66 -29.04 6.02
C GLU A 89 9.53 -28.00 6.15
N LYS A 90 9.56 -27.15 7.18
CA LYS A 90 8.54 -26.12 7.47
C LYS A 90 8.83 -24.85 6.68
N LEU A 91 8.70 -24.96 5.37
CA LEU A 91 8.97 -23.91 4.40
C LEU A 91 7.66 -23.48 3.72
N TYR A 92 7.22 -22.25 3.98
CA TYR A 92 5.92 -21.77 3.51
C TYR A 92 6.03 -20.40 2.85
N ASN A 93 5.14 -20.12 1.91
CA ASN A 93 5.06 -18.87 1.17
C ASN A 93 3.63 -18.35 1.18
N ILE A 94 3.49 -17.02 1.28
CA ILE A 94 2.25 -16.34 0.94
C ILE A 94 2.39 -15.80 -0.48
N HIS A 95 1.48 -16.22 -1.37
CA HIS A 95 1.43 -15.74 -2.75
C HIS A 95 0.16 -14.92 -2.99
N PHE A 96 0.27 -13.83 -3.74
CA PHE A 96 -0.82 -12.88 -3.98
C PHE A 96 -1.69 -13.26 -5.18
N SER A 97 -2.23 -14.48 -5.16
CA SER A 97 -3.33 -14.90 -6.04
C SER A 97 -4.16 -16.01 -5.42
N LEU A 98 -5.30 -16.34 -6.03
CA LEU A 98 -5.98 -17.61 -5.81
C LEU A 98 -5.34 -18.71 -6.66
N LEU A 99 -4.31 -19.35 -6.12
CA LEU A 99 -3.69 -20.50 -6.76
C LEU A 99 -4.76 -21.59 -7.03
N PRO A 100 -4.71 -22.24 -8.21
CA PRO A 100 -3.57 -22.33 -9.12
C PRO A 100 -3.46 -21.21 -10.18
N GLN A 101 -4.35 -20.22 -10.22
CA GLN A 101 -4.28 -19.11 -11.17
C GLN A 101 -3.22 -18.08 -10.76
N TYR A 102 -2.66 -17.37 -11.74
CA TYR A 102 -1.73 -16.24 -11.55
C TYR A 102 -0.48 -16.56 -10.72
N LYS A 103 0.18 -17.69 -10.99
CA LYS A 103 1.54 -17.95 -10.49
C LYS A 103 2.51 -16.91 -11.03
N GLY A 104 3.59 -16.64 -10.28
CA GLY A 104 4.65 -15.75 -10.71
C GLY A 104 4.35 -14.28 -10.41
N CYS A 105 4.44 -13.42 -11.43
CA CYS A 105 4.57 -11.98 -11.24
C CYS A 105 3.30 -11.18 -11.56
N HIS A 106 3.31 -9.89 -11.20
CA HIS A 106 2.33 -8.87 -11.59
C HIS A 106 0.88 -9.16 -11.16
N THR A 107 0.70 -9.83 -10.03
CA THR A 107 -0.62 -10.31 -9.59
C THR A 107 -1.57 -9.23 -9.10
N SER A 108 -1.08 -8.01 -8.83
CA SER A 108 -1.92 -6.83 -8.62
C SER A 108 -2.35 -6.14 -9.93
N VAL A 109 -1.75 -6.50 -11.07
CA VAL A 109 -1.98 -5.86 -12.37
C VAL A 109 -2.78 -6.77 -13.30
N LEU A 110 -2.35 -8.02 -13.45
CA LEU A 110 -2.91 -8.94 -14.46
C LEU A 110 -4.38 -9.31 -14.22
N PRO A 111 -4.85 -9.62 -12.99
CA PRO A 111 -6.28 -9.88 -12.77
C PRO A 111 -7.15 -8.68 -13.19
N ILE A 112 -6.70 -7.47 -12.86
CA ILE A 112 -7.39 -6.24 -13.24
C ILE A 112 -7.39 -6.06 -14.76
N LEU A 113 -6.23 -6.24 -15.39
CA LEU A 113 -6.05 -6.07 -16.84
C LEU A 113 -6.94 -7.04 -17.64
N TYR A 114 -7.06 -8.28 -17.16
CA TYR A 114 -7.91 -9.30 -17.78
C TYR A 114 -9.38 -9.24 -17.34
N GLY A 115 -9.77 -8.26 -16.53
CA GLY A 115 -11.16 -8.04 -16.15
C GLY A 115 -11.70 -9.05 -15.14
N GLU A 116 -10.83 -9.67 -14.35
CA GLU A 116 -11.24 -10.54 -13.25
C GLU A 116 -12.04 -9.76 -12.20
N LYS A 117 -13.03 -10.43 -11.62
CA LYS A 117 -13.87 -9.89 -10.53
C LYS A 117 -13.34 -10.26 -9.14
N GLU A 118 -12.49 -11.27 -9.09
CA GLU A 118 -11.91 -11.78 -7.85
C GLU A 118 -10.48 -12.23 -8.06
N THR A 119 -9.70 -12.12 -7.00
CA THR A 119 -8.39 -12.75 -6.84
C THR A 119 -8.28 -13.18 -5.39
N GLY A 120 -7.08 -13.26 -4.82
CA GLY A 120 -6.92 -13.57 -3.41
C GLY A 120 -5.47 -13.74 -3.02
N VAL A 121 -5.27 -14.30 -1.84
CA VAL A 121 -3.97 -14.70 -1.33
C VAL A 121 -3.99 -16.19 -1.02
N THR A 122 -2.85 -16.85 -1.19
CA THR A 122 -2.70 -18.28 -0.92
C THR A 122 -1.48 -18.54 -0.07
N LEU A 123 -1.68 -19.10 1.11
CA LEU A 123 -0.62 -19.67 1.92
C LEU A 123 -0.37 -21.09 1.45
N HIS A 124 0.86 -21.40 1.05
CA HIS A 124 1.22 -22.71 0.50
C HIS A 124 2.62 -23.15 0.90
N LYS A 125 2.93 -24.43 0.71
CA LYS A 125 4.26 -25.00 0.93
C LYS A 125 5.23 -24.60 -0.19
N ILE A 126 6.49 -24.41 0.14
CA ILE A 126 7.52 -24.15 -0.87
C ILE A 126 8.01 -25.47 -1.48
N ARG A 127 8.01 -25.54 -2.81
CA ARG A 127 8.51 -26.66 -3.62
C ARG A 127 9.55 -26.15 -4.62
N ALA A 128 10.12 -27.04 -5.43
CA ALA A 128 11.12 -26.68 -6.42
C ALA A 128 10.58 -25.76 -7.53
N GLY A 129 9.27 -25.84 -7.83
CA GLY A 129 8.60 -24.96 -8.79
C GLY A 129 8.16 -23.63 -8.19
N ILE A 130 7.90 -22.65 -9.05
CA ILE A 130 7.41 -21.32 -8.68
C ILE A 130 5.90 -21.42 -8.35
N ASP A 131 5.56 -21.15 -7.09
CA ASP A 131 4.17 -21.14 -6.59
C ASP A 131 3.40 -22.45 -6.86
N THR A 132 4.08 -23.60 -6.88
CA THR A 132 3.47 -24.90 -7.23
C THR A 132 3.13 -25.79 -6.05
N GLY A 133 3.52 -25.42 -4.82
CA GLY A 133 3.34 -26.28 -3.67
C GLY A 133 1.90 -26.38 -3.18
N GLU A 134 1.67 -27.36 -2.32
CA GLU A 134 0.36 -27.64 -1.74
C GLU A 134 -0.18 -26.43 -0.97
N ILE A 135 -1.46 -26.16 -1.18
CA ILE A 135 -2.21 -25.08 -0.55
C ILE A 135 -2.51 -25.47 0.91
N ILE A 136 -2.36 -24.51 1.82
CA ILE A 136 -2.69 -24.63 3.24
C ILE A 136 -3.98 -23.87 3.54
N ASP A 137 -4.06 -22.62 3.10
CA ASP A 137 -5.23 -21.76 3.28
C ASP A 137 -5.29 -20.73 2.13
N GLN A 138 -6.50 -20.25 1.82
CA GLN A 138 -6.72 -19.21 0.82
C GLN A 138 -7.76 -18.21 1.30
N GLU A 139 -7.56 -16.94 0.97
CA GLU A 139 -8.56 -15.89 1.20
C GLU A 139 -8.87 -15.20 -0.12
N LYS A 140 -10.15 -15.28 -0.53
CA LYS A 140 -10.67 -14.62 -1.72
C LYS A 140 -10.84 -13.12 -1.47
N ILE A 141 -10.50 -12.32 -2.47
CA ILE A 141 -10.61 -10.87 -2.47
C ILE A 141 -11.42 -10.45 -3.69
N ILE A 142 -12.44 -9.63 -3.47
CA ILE A 142 -13.21 -9.00 -4.54
C ILE A 142 -12.41 -7.82 -5.09
N ILE A 143 -12.29 -7.78 -6.42
CA ILE A 143 -11.74 -6.65 -7.16
C ILE A 143 -12.90 -5.73 -7.44
N GLU A 144 -12.99 -4.63 -6.69
CA GLU A 144 -14.04 -3.65 -6.86
C GLU A 144 -13.89 -2.95 -8.20
N GLU A 145 -14.99 -2.40 -8.71
CA GLU A 145 -15.01 -1.75 -10.00
C GLU A 145 -13.92 -0.68 -10.09
N ASN A 146 -13.78 0.18 -9.07
CA ASN A 146 -12.83 1.29 -9.03
C ASN A 146 -11.47 0.94 -8.36
N ASP A 147 -11.16 -0.34 -8.14
CA ASP A 147 -9.83 -0.73 -7.67
C ASP A 147 -8.78 -0.49 -8.77
N SER A 148 -7.72 0.23 -8.39
CA SER A 148 -6.45 0.24 -9.13
C SER A 148 -5.55 -0.90 -8.66
N SER A 149 -4.44 -1.14 -9.37
CA SER A 149 -3.44 -2.12 -8.92
C SER A 149 -2.80 -1.76 -7.58
N LEU A 150 -2.69 -0.48 -7.22
CA LEU A 150 -2.26 -0.06 -5.88
C LEU A 150 -3.29 -0.44 -4.81
N ASP A 151 -4.58 -0.23 -5.09
CA ASP A 151 -5.66 -0.58 -4.13
C ASP A 151 -5.72 -2.09 -3.93
N LEU A 152 -5.66 -2.86 -5.02
CA LEU A 152 -5.65 -4.30 -4.96
C LEU A 152 -4.41 -4.82 -4.22
N TYR A 153 -3.23 -4.24 -4.47
CA TYR A 153 -2.02 -4.58 -3.74
C TYR A 153 -2.17 -4.34 -2.22
N LYS A 154 -2.78 -3.22 -1.80
CA LYS A 154 -3.06 -2.96 -0.38
C LYS A 154 -4.01 -4.00 0.22
N LYS A 155 -5.06 -4.40 -0.50
CA LYS A 155 -5.98 -5.47 -0.07
C LYS A 155 -5.26 -6.82 0.06
N LEU A 156 -4.39 -7.15 -0.89
CA LEU A 156 -3.58 -8.37 -0.87
C LEU A 156 -2.61 -8.39 0.32
N ILE A 157 -1.96 -7.27 0.64
CA ILE A 157 -1.12 -7.12 1.84
C ILE A 157 -1.93 -7.41 3.10
N GLN A 158 -3.10 -6.79 3.25
CA GLN A 158 -3.95 -6.97 4.43
C GLN A 158 -4.43 -8.42 4.59
N ALA A 159 -4.97 -9.02 3.53
CA ALA A 159 -5.41 -10.41 3.54
C ALA A 159 -4.25 -11.39 3.78
N GLY A 160 -3.09 -11.14 3.14
CA GLY A 160 -1.87 -11.93 3.30
C GLY A 160 -1.35 -11.91 4.74
N THR A 161 -1.31 -10.74 5.38
CA THR A 161 -0.95 -10.62 6.80
C THR A 161 -1.90 -11.43 7.67
N LYS A 162 -3.21 -11.26 7.48
CA LYS A 162 -4.25 -11.92 8.27
C LYS A 162 -4.19 -13.45 8.13
N ILE A 163 -4.06 -13.97 6.91
CA ILE A 163 -4.04 -15.41 6.67
C ILE A 163 -2.77 -16.07 7.23
N VAL A 164 -1.61 -15.39 7.17
CA VAL A 164 -0.38 -15.90 7.78
C VAL A 164 -0.54 -15.93 9.30
N ILE A 165 -0.95 -14.82 9.92
CA ILE A 165 -1.13 -14.72 11.37
C ILE A 165 -2.10 -15.79 11.89
N LYS A 166 -3.25 -15.95 11.23
CA LYS A 166 -4.25 -16.98 11.55
C LYS A 166 -3.66 -18.40 11.59
N ASN A 167 -2.69 -18.70 10.73
CA ASN A 167 -2.12 -20.03 10.56
C ASN A 167 -0.78 -20.23 11.29
N LEU A 168 -0.20 -19.21 11.94
CA LEU A 168 1.16 -19.27 12.51
C LEU A 168 1.39 -20.45 13.47
N GLU A 169 0.44 -20.75 14.35
CA GLU A 169 0.58 -21.87 15.30
C GLU A 169 0.61 -23.24 14.59
N ALA A 170 -0.25 -23.44 13.58
CA ALA A 170 -0.26 -24.64 12.77
C ALA A 170 1.05 -24.79 11.98
N LEU A 171 1.53 -23.70 11.38
CA LEU A 171 2.81 -23.66 10.65
C LEU A 171 3.99 -23.99 11.57
N LEU A 172 4.05 -23.40 12.77
CA LEU A 172 5.12 -23.60 13.74
C LEU A 172 5.13 -25.02 14.31
N SER A 173 3.96 -25.59 14.60
CA SER A 173 3.85 -26.97 15.07
C SER A 173 4.09 -27.98 13.94
N GLY A 174 3.83 -27.61 12.68
CA GLY A 174 3.87 -28.49 11.51
C GLY A 174 2.57 -29.27 11.29
N LYS A 175 1.51 -28.97 12.06
CA LYS A 175 0.19 -29.60 11.95
C LYS A 175 -0.68 -28.85 10.94
N VAL A 176 -0.24 -28.81 9.69
CA VAL A 176 -0.95 -28.15 8.59
C VAL A 176 -1.73 -29.15 7.74
N THR A 177 -2.90 -28.75 7.27
CA THR A 177 -3.64 -29.49 6.23
C THR A 177 -3.12 -29.06 4.87
N LEU A 178 -2.86 -30.01 3.97
CA LEU A 178 -2.28 -29.75 2.65
C LEU A 178 -3.24 -30.21 1.56
N HIS A 179 -3.49 -29.33 0.59
CA HIS A 179 -4.30 -29.59 -0.58
C HIS A 179 -3.45 -29.43 -1.85
N GLN A 180 -3.39 -30.47 -2.68
CA GLN A 180 -2.67 -30.39 -3.96
C GLN A 180 -3.33 -29.35 -4.88
N GLN A 181 -2.52 -28.55 -5.57
CA GLN A 181 -3.04 -27.63 -6.57
C GLN A 181 -3.64 -28.40 -7.75
N SER A 182 -4.77 -27.92 -8.27
CA SER A 182 -5.34 -28.45 -9.51
C SER A 182 -4.45 -28.11 -10.70
N LYS A 183 -4.43 -29.01 -11.70
CA LYS A 183 -3.82 -28.74 -13.01
C LYS A 183 -4.72 -27.84 -13.86
N ASP A 184 -6.04 -27.93 -13.64
CA ASP A 184 -7.02 -27.16 -14.39
C ASP A 184 -6.95 -25.68 -14.03
N LYS A 185 -7.04 -24.81 -15.04
CA LYS A 185 -6.98 -23.35 -14.91
C LYS A 185 -5.68 -22.82 -14.28
N SER A 186 -4.63 -23.64 -14.15
CA SER A 186 -3.33 -23.16 -13.71
C SER A 186 -2.74 -22.20 -14.74
N THR A 187 -2.39 -20.98 -14.31
CA THR A 187 -1.75 -19.97 -15.17
C THR A 187 -0.49 -19.43 -14.50
N TYR A 188 0.47 -18.98 -15.31
CA TYR A 188 1.74 -18.44 -14.85
C TYR A 188 2.14 -17.25 -15.73
N TYR A 189 2.69 -16.22 -15.09
CA TYR A 189 3.20 -15.04 -15.76
C TYR A 189 4.59 -14.71 -15.24
N SER A 190 5.54 -14.59 -16.17
CA SER A 190 6.92 -14.21 -15.83
C SER A 190 7.05 -12.71 -15.66
N LEU A 191 8.20 -12.26 -15.15
CA LEU A 191 8.52 -10.83 -15.07
C LEU A 191 8.42 -10.13 -16.44
N ALA A 192 8.77 -10.82 -17.52
CA ALA A 192 8.76 -10.29 -18.89
C ALA A 192 7.35 -10.15 -19.51
N THR A 193 6.30 -10.61 -18.83
CA THR A 193 4.90 -10.49 -19.31
C THR A 193 4.48 -9.03 -19.48
N ILE A 194 5.01 -8.12 -18.66
CA ILE A 194 4.72 -6.69 -18.71
C ILE A 194 6.05 -5.93 -18.83
N ASP A 195 6.17 -5.13 -19.88
CA ASP A 195 7.26 -4.17 -20.03
C ASP A 195 6.83 -2.79 -19.49
N TYR A 196 7.07 -2.56 -18.20
CA TYR A 196 6.75 -1.28 -17.55
C TYR A 196 7.47 -0.08 -18.16
N LYS A 197 8.58 -0.27 -18.88
CA LYS A 197 9.31 0.83 -19.52
C LYS A 197 8.63 1.34 -20.78
N ASN A 198 7.81 0.50 -21.42
CA ASN A 198 7.17 0.80 -22.70
C ASN A 198 5.65 0.56 -22.64
N LEU A 199 5.02 0.90 -21.52
CA LEU A 199 3.55 0.85 -21.42
C LEU A 199 2.92 1.79 -22.43
N LYS A 200 1.92 1.29 -23.16
CA LYS A 200 1.13 2.05 -24.13
C LYS A 200 -0.34 1.80 -23.87
N LEU A 201 -1.13 2.86 -23.89
CA LEU A 201 -2.58 2.72 -23.89
C LEU A 201 -3.04 2.27 -25.28
N ASP A 202 -3.62 1.07 -25.35
CA ASP A 202 -4.34 0.61 -26.53
C ASP A 202 -5.75 1.21 -26.51
N THR A 203 -5.95 2.24 -27.33
CA THR A 203 -7.22 2.96 -27.46
C THR A 203 -8.17 2.30 -28.47
N ASN A 204 -7.71 1.29 -29.21
CA ASN A 204 -8.54 0.55 -30.17
C ASN A 204 -9.25 -0.62 -29.47
N LYS A 205 -9.95 -0.29 -28.40
CA LYS A 205 -10.53 -1.22 -27.42
C LYS A 205 -11.88 -0.70 -26.93
N THR A 206 -12.66 -1.58 -26.30
CA THR A 206 -13.87 -1.15 -25.58
C THR A 206 -13.53 -0.20 -24.43
N ALA A 207 -14.47 0.64 -24.03
CA ALA A 207 -14.30 1.52 -22.88
C ALA A 207 -13.95 0.72 -21.62
N TRP A 208 -14.51 -0.48 -21.45
CA TRP A 208 -14.19 -1.37 -20.33
C TRP A 208 -12.75 -1.88 -20.35
N GLU A 209 -12.22 -2.27 -21.52
CA GLU A 209 -10.83 -2.71 -21.65
C GLU A 209 -9.85 -1.53 -21.47
N ILE A 210 -10.16 -0.34 -21.98
CA ILE A 210 -9.36 0.88 -21.73
C ILE A 210 -9.36 1.20 -20.23
N ARG A 211 -10.52 1.12 -19.59
CA ARG A 211 -10.67 1.28 -18.15
C ARG A 211 -9.81 0.29 -17.37
N ASN A 212 -9.79 -0.98 -17.78
CA ASN A 212 -8.92 -2.00 -17.19
C ASN A 212 -7.43 -1.66 -17.35
N GLN A 213 -7.00 -1.18 -18.52
CA GLN A 213 -5.62 -0.72 -18.72
C GLN A 213 -5.25 0.43 -17.77
N ILE A 214 -6.10 1.45 -17.67
CA ILE A 214 -5.86 2.62 -16.80
C ILE A 214 -5.73 2.18 -15.34
N ARG A 215 -6.70 1.41 -14.83
CA ARG A 215 -6.72 1.02 -13.42
C ARG A 215 -5.63 -0.03 -13.10
N ALA A 216 -5.30 -0.94 -14.02
CA ALA A 216 -4.23 -1.93 -13.86
C ALA A 216 -2.85 -1.28 -13.78
N PHE A 217 -2.61 -0.20 -14.52
CA PHE A 217 -1.33 0.51 -14.53
C PHE A 217 -1.31 1.76 -13.64
N SER A 218 -2.36 2.00 -12.86
CA SER A 218 -2.41 3.06 -11.86
C SER A 218 -1.75 2.63 -10.55
N PHE A 219 -0.42 2.77 -10.48
CA PHE A 219 0.38 2.48 -9.29
C PHE A 219 1.41 3.58 -9.05
N ARG A 220 0.97 4.74 -8.54
CA ARG A 220 1.77 5.96 -8.42
C ARG A 220 3.19 5.78 -7.84
N PRO A 221 3.42 5.01 -6.77
CA PRO A 221 4.78 4.76 -6.28
C PRO A 221 5.77 4.18 -7.31
N TYR A 222 5.27 3.59 -8.39
CA TYR A 222 6.08 3.08 -9.50
C TYR A 222 5.81 3.86 -10.79
N GLN A 223 4.57 3.83 -11.29
CA GLN A 223 4.18 4.50 -12.53
C GLN A 223 2.68 4.75 -12.62
N LEU A 224 2.33 5.67 -13.51
CA LEU A 224 0.99 5.80 -14.09
C LEU A 224 1.07 5.51 -15.60
N LEU A 225 -0.06 5.24 -16.25
CA LEU A 225 -0.09 5.07 -17.70
C LEU A 225 -0.02 6.44 -18.38
N HIS A 226 0.94 6.61 -19.29
CA HIS A 226 1.09 7.83 -20.07
C HIS A 226 0.48 7.67 -21.47
N TRP A 227 -0.30 8.65 -21.90
CA TRP A 227 -0.83 8.73 -23.26
C TRP A 227 -1.04 10.18 -23.69
N ASN A 228 -0.63 10.51 -24.91
CA ASN A 228 -0.70 11.87 -25.47
C ASN A 228 -0.12 12.95 -24.53
N GLY A 229 1.08 12.70 -23.98
CA GLY A 229 1.81 13.64 -23.13
C GLY A 229 1.31 13.78 -21.69
N ASN A 230 0.25 13.06 -21.29
CA ASN A 230 -0.33 13.15 -19.94
C ASN A 230 -0.29 11.77 -19.26
N ALA A 231 -0.13 11.78 -17.93
CA ALA A 231 -0.35 10.62 -17.08
C ALA A 231 -1.81 10.56 -16.62
N TYR A 232 -2.37 9.35 -16.53
CA TYR A 232 -3.76 9.14 -16.09
C TYR A 232 -3.84 8.21 -14.88
N ILE A 233 -4.75 8.52 -13.97
CA ILE A 233 -4.88 7.82 -12.67
C ILE A 233 -6.28 7.20 -12.45
N GLU A 234 -7.30 7.74 -13.10
CA GLU A 234 -8.69 7.31 -12.95
C GLU A 234 -9.40 7.48 -14.30
N CYS A 235 -10.51 6.77 -14.48
CA CYS A 235 -11.33 6.94 -15.67
C CYS A 235 -12.80 6.61 -15.38
N GLU A 236 -13.67 7.11 -16.25
CA GLU A 236 -15.12 6.97 -16.15
C GLU A 236 -15.69 6.72 -17.55
N ILE A 237 -16.47 5.65 -17.68
CA ILE A 237 -17.18 5.31 -18.92
C ILE A 237 -18.45 6.15 -18.97
N THR A 238 -18.73 6.76 -20.11
CA THR A 238 -19.94 7.57 -20.32
C THR A 238 -21.01 6.78 -21.05
N ASP A 239 -22.25 7.26 -21.05
CA ASP A 239 -23.32 6.67 -21.87
C ASP A 239 -23.30 7.14 -23.34
N GLU A 240 -22.36 8.02 -23.71
CA GLU A 240 -22.24 8.55 -25.07
C GLU A 240 -21.49 7.57 -25.98
N ILE A 241 -21.93 7.45 -27.23
CA ILE A 241 -21.27 6.67 -28.28
C ILE A 241 -20.90 7.62 -29.41
N SER A 242 -19.61 7.92 -29.57
CA SER A 242 -19.14 8.77 -30.66
C SER A 242 -19.01 8.03 -31.99
N ILE A 243 -19.22 8.75 -33.10
CA ILE A 243 -18.98 8.25 -34.47
C ILE A 243 -17.50 8.29 -34.88
N TYR A 244 -16.64 8.82 -34.01
CA TYR A 244 -15.22 8.99 -34.30
C TYR A 244 -14.46 7.67 -34.21
N LYS A 245 -13.30 7.60 -34.85
CA LYS A 245 -12.41 6.45 -34.70
C LYS A 245 -11.94 6.32 -33.24
N PRO A 246 -11.76 5.09 -32.71
CA PRO A 246 -11.21 4.87 -31.39
C PRO A 246 -9.89 5.61 -31.18
N GLY A 247 -9.72 6.21 -30.00
CA GLY A 247 -8.58 7.06 -29.66
C GLY A 247 -8.69 8.52 -30.10
N LYS A 248 -9.74 8.91 -30.84
CA LYS A 248 -10.00 10.33 -31.15
C LYS A 248 -10.32 11.09 -29.86
N ILE A 249 -9.56 12.16 -29.61
CA ILE A 249 -9.86 13.12 -28.54
C ILE A 249 -11.10 13.93 -28.92
N ILE A 250 -12.12 13.85 -28.06
CA ILE A 250 -13.38 14.59 -28.16
C ILE A 250 -13.27 15.91 -27.41
N LYS A 251 -12.69 15.85 -26.20
CA LYS A 251 -12.49 17.01 -25.33
C LYS A 251 -11.21 16.82 -24.53
N ASP A 252 -10.43 17.88 -24.41
CA ASP A 252 -9.22 17.90 -23.62
C ASP A 252 -9.21 19.15 -22.76
N VAL A 253 -9.17 18.99 -21.44
CA VAL A 253 -9.10 20.07 -20.46
C VAL A 253 -8.00 19.77 -19.45
N GLU A 254 -7.74 20.69 -18.52
CA GLU A 254 -6.63 20.54 -17.58
C GLU A 254 -6.72 19.27 -16.70
N THR A 255 -7.93 18.85 -16.34
CA THR A 255 -8.13 17.74 -15.38
C THR A 255 -8.48 16.40 -16.03
N TYR A 256 -8.90 16.38 -17.30
CA TYR A 256 -9.25 15.13 -17.99
C TYR A 256 -9.16 15.24 -19.51
N THR A 257 -9.12 14.07 -20.15
CA THR A 257 -9.24 13.89 -21.60
C THR A 257 -10.42 12.95 -21.87
N LYS A 258 -11.41 13.38 -22.66
CA LYS A 258 -12.49 12.51 -23.17
C LYS A 258 -12.11 11.99 -24.55
N ILE A 259 -12.20 10.68 -24.75
CA ILE A 259 -11.88 10.03 -26.03
C ILE A 259 -13.00 9.10 -26.49
N ALA A 260 -13.12 8.95 -27.82
CA ALA A 260 -13.94 7.91 -28.44
C ALA A 260 -13.27 6.54 -28.32
N THR A 261 -14.06 5.48 -28.16
CA THR A 261 -13.57 4.08 -28.09
C THR A 261 -14.31 3.20 -29.12
N ILE A 262 -14.21 1.87 -29.02
CA ILE A 262 -14.97 0.94 -29.87
C ILE A 262 -16.47 1.00 -29.61
N ASP A 263 -16.88 1.26 -28.37
CA ASP A 263 -18.27 1.27 -27.92
C ASP A 263 -18.65 2.62 -27.30
N TYR A 264 -18.36 2.82 -26.02
CA TYR A 264 -18.73 4.04 -25.29
C TYR A 264 -17.56 5.01 -25.19
N ASP A 265 -17.82 6.31 -25.14
CA ASP A 265 -16.77 7.28 -24.86
C ASP A 265 -16.30 7.15 -23.42
N ILE A 266 -15.02 7.44 -23.19
CA ILE A 266 -14.40 7.35 -21.86
C ILE A 266 -13.70 8.66 -21.50
N ILE A 267 -13.86 9.08 -20.24
CA ILE A 267 -13.15 10.18 -19.61
C ILE A 267 -11.93 9.61 -18.89
N LEU A 268 -10.74 10.10 -19.21
CA LEU A 268 -9.49 9.76 -18.56
C LEU A 268 -9.05 10.94 -17.69
N TYR A 269 -9.03 10.77 -16.36
CA TYR A 269 -8.62 11.80 -15.41
C TYR A 269 -7.09 11.89 -15.33
N LYS A 270 -6.58 13.09 -15.58
CA LYS A 270 -5.15 13.39 -15.58
C LYS A 270 -4.60 13.43 -14.17
N ASP A 271 -3.35 13.02 -14.03
CA ASP A 271 -2.61 13.23 -12.80
C ASP A 271 -2.23 14.72 -12.64
N VAL A 272 -2.99 15.42 -11.79
CA VAL A 272 -2.76 16.82 -11.44
C VAL A 272 -2.30 17.01 -9.99
N LEU A 273 -1.78 15.95 -9.34
CA LEU A 273 -1.43 15.99 -7.92
C LEU A 273 -0.49 17.16 -7.59
N SER A 274 0.63 17.31 -8.30
CA SER A 274 1.60 18.38 -8.00
C SER A 274 0.98 19.78 -8.12
N LYS A 275 0.13 20.02 -9.13
CA LYS A 275 -0.60 21.29 -9.28
C LYS A 275 -1.60 21.52 -8.15
N LEU A 276 -2.28 20.45 -7.71
CA LEU A 276 -3.21 20.51 -6.58
C LEU A 276 -2.48 20.88 -5.28
N ILE A 277 -1.34 20.23 -5.02
CA ILE A 277 -0.50 20.51 -3.84
C ILE A 277 0.02 21.94 -3.86
N GLU A 278 0.47 22.44 -5.02
CA GLU A 278 0.91 23.82 -5.19
C GLU A 278 -0.22 24.83 -4.93
N ALA A 279 -1.41 24.57 -5.47
CA ALA A 279 -2.59 25.41 -5.26
C ALA A 279 -3.00 25.47 -3.78
N ILE A 280 -2.94 24.33 -3.06
CA ILE A 280 -3.23 24.29 -1.62
C ILE A 280 -2.17 25.05 -0.82
N SER A 281 -0.89 24.84 -1.13
CA SER A 281 0.24 25.45 -0.43
C SER A 281 0.30 26.97 -0.61
N SER A 282 -0.08 27.46 -1.80
CA SER A 282 -0.18 28.89 -2.10
C SER A 282 -1.47 29.55 -1.58
N GLY A 283 -2.40 28.78 -1.02
CA GLY A 283 -3.70 29.28 -0.54
C GLY A 283 -4.72 29.58 -1.64
N ASN A 284 -4.46 29.17 -2.90
CA ASN A 284 -5.38 29.33 -4.02
C ASN A 284 -6.49 28.26 -3.99
N ASN A 285 -7.44 28.45 -3.07
CA ASN A 285 -8.50 27.50 -2.78
C ASN A 285 -9.44 27.26 -3.97
N ASP A 286 -9.66 28.26 -4.83
CA ASP A 286 -10.54 28.11 -6.00
C ASP A 286 -9.89 27.21 -7.05
N LEU A 287 -8.59 27.38 -7.31
CA LEU A 287 -7.84 26.48 -8.18
C LEU A 287 -7.77 25.07 -7.58
N ALA A 288 -7.47 24.95 -6.29
CA ALA A 288 -7.41 23.66 -5.61
C ALA A 288 -8.73 22.88 -5.74
N LYS A 289 -9.87 23.55 -5.56
CA LYS A 289 -11.21 22.95 -5.75
C LYS A 289 -11.47 22.54 -7.20
N LYS A 290 -11.04 23.34 -8.19
CA LYS A 290 -11.16 23.00 -9.62
C LYS A 290 -10.30 21.79 -10.02
N LEU A 291 -9.15 21.60 -9.38
CA LEU A 291 -8.25 20.47 -9.62
C LEU A 291 -8.70 19.18 -8.88
N SER A 292 -9.57 19.30 -7.87
CA SER A 292 -10.06 18.20 -7.03
C SER A 292 -11.22 17.41 -7.65
N VAL A 293 -11.16 17.10 -8.95
CA VAL A 293 -12.24 16.38 -9.65
C VAL A 293 -12.16 14.86 -9.48
N SER A 294 -10.97 14.30 -9.38
CA SER A 294 -10.73 12.86 -9.27
C SER A 294 -10.54 12.46 -7.81
N SER A 295 -11.28 11.44 -7.38
CA SER A 295 -11.16 10.87 -6.03
C SER A 295 -9.79 10.22 -5.82
N LYS A 296 -9.20 9.65 -6.88
CA LYS A 296 -7.87 9.03 -6.83
C LYS A 296 -6.75 10.07 -6.75
N VAL A 297 -6.89 11.22 -7.41
CA VAL A 297 -5.92 12.32 -7.32
C VAL A 297 -5.86 12.85 -5.89
N ILE A 298 -7.01 13.19 -5.29
CA ILE A 298 -7.03 13.82 -3.96
C ILE A 298 -6.58 12.87 -2.83
N ASN A 299 -6.75 11.56 -3.00
CA ASN A 299 -6.26 10.52 -2.07
C ASN A 299 -4.82 10.07 -2.35
N SER A 300 -4.18 10.60 -3.40
CA SER A 300 -2.79 10.29 -3.68
C SER A 300 -1.85 11.01 -2.71
N VAL A 301 -0.63 10.46 -2.58
CA VAL A 301 0.46 11.06 -1.82
C VAL A 301 1.65 11.36 -2.72
N GLU A 302 2.41 12.38 -2.36
CA GLU A 302 3.74 12.65 -2.92
C GLU A 302 4.80 11.70 -2.34
N GLU A 303 6.06 11.84 -2.78
CA GLU A 303 7.17 10.92 -2.46
C GLU A 303 7.38 10.69 -0.94
N HIS A 304 7.13 11.71 -0.11
CA HIS A 304 7.28 11.62 1.35
C HIS A 304 6.02 11.10 2.07
N GLY A 305 5.00 10.66 1.34
CA GLY A 305 3.72 10.26 1.90
C GLY A 305 2.81 11.43 2.27
N TRP A 306 3.07 12.63 1.72
CA TRP A 306 2.23 13.81 1.97
C TRP A 306 1.02 13.82 1.03
N SER A 307 -0.17 13.84 1.62
CA SER A 307 -1.42 13.98 0.87
C SER A 307 -1.84 15.44 0.74
N ALA A 308 -2.81 15.70 -0.15
CA ALA A 308 -3.46 17.02 -0.23
C ALA A 308 -4.02 17.48 1.12
N LEU A 309 -4.56 16.55 1.93
CA LEU A 309 -5.07 16.84 3.26
C LEU A 309 -3.93 17.16 4.25
N THR A 310 -2.82 16.42 4.20
CA THR A 310 -1.62 16.69 5.02
C THR A 310 -1.08 18.10 4.74
N VAL A 311 -0.99 18.48 3.46
CA VAL A 311 -0.52 19.81 3.05
C VAL A 311 -1.48 20.91 3.51
N ALA A 312 -2.80 20.69 3.39
CA ALA A 312 -3.79 21.66 3.86
C ALA A 312 -3.71 21.88 5.39
N VAL A 313 -3.55 20.79 6.17
CA VAL A 313 -3.35 20.84 7.62
C VAL A 313 -2.07 21.60 7.96
N TYR A 314 -0.94 21.23 7.37
CA TYR A 314 0.36 21.84 7.65
C TYR A 314 0.39 23.35 7.37
N ASN A 315 -0.31 23.80 6.32
CA ASN A 315 -0.41 25.21 5.94
C ASN A 315 -1.50 26.00 6.68
N ASN A 316 -2.17 25.38 7.67
CA ASN A 316 -3.32 25.97 8.37
C ASN A 316 -4.46 26.41 7.42
N ASN A 317 -4.64 25.71 6.29
CA ASN A 317 -5.64 26.04 5.29
C ASN A 317 -6.99 25.39 5.65
N LYS A 318 -7.71 26.01 6.58
CA LYS A 318 -8.99 25.52 7.12
C LYS A 318 -10.04 25.24 6.06
N LEU A 319 -10.15 26.11 5.05
CA LEU A 319 -11.11 25.96 3.95
C LEU A 319 -10.86 24.67 3.15
N MET A 320 -9.59 24.37 2.86
CA MET A 320 -9.26 23.13 2.16
C MET A 320 -9.35 21.90 3.04
N VAL A 321 -8.98 21.99 4.33
CA VAL A 321 -9.20 20.90 5.28
C VAL A 321 -10.69 20.51 5.33
N ASP A 322 -11.58 21.49 5.47
CA ASP A 322 -13.01 21.26 5.50
C ASP A 322 -13.52 20.66 4.19
N TYR A 323 -13.10 21.23 3.06
CA TYR A 323 -13.50 20.75 1.73
C TYR A 323 -13.07 19.30 1.50
N LEU A 324 -11.82 18.96 1.83
CA LEU A 324 -11.25 17.64 1.63
C LEU A 324 -11.88 16.60 2.57
N ILE A 325 -12.08 16.91 3.85
CA ILE A 325 -12.77 16.00 4.77
C ILE A 325 -14.22 15.76 4.31
N ASN A 326 -14.93 16.81 3.86
CA ASN A 326 -16.30 16.67 3.35
C ASN A 326 -16.38 15.87 2.04
N LYS A 327 -15.28 15.76 1.29
CA LYS A 327 -15.13 14.88 0.12
C LYS A 327 -14.87 13.42 0.51
N GLY A 328 -14.75 13.10 1.80
CA GLY A 328 -14.56 11.75 2.32
C GLY A 328 -13.11 11.27 2.30
N LEU A 329 -12.12 12.18 2.31
CA LEU A 329 -10.72 11.80 2.40
C LEU A 329 -10.42 11.15 3.76
N ASP A 330 -9.57 10.11 3.73
CA ASP A 330 -9.14 9.40 4.92
C ASP A 330 -8.30 10.29 5.84
N ILE A 331 -8.82 10.53 7.04
CA ILE A 331 -8.16 11.32 8.08
C ILE A 331 -7.11 10.51 8.85
N HIS A 332 -7.06 9.19 8.67
CA HIS A 332 -6.05 8.30 9.26
C HIS A 332 -4.82 8.13 8.36
N ILE A 333 -4.69 8.94 7.31
CA ILE A 333 -3.54 8.93 6.42
C ILE A 333 -2.23 9.20 7.19
N LEU A 334 -1.23 8.38 6.90
CA LEU A 334 0.11 8.46 7.46
C LEU A 334 1.11 8.80 6.36
N ASN A 335 2.15 9.54 6.72
CA ASN A 335 3.32 9.67 5.85
C ASN A 335 4.20 8.39 5.91
N ASN A 336 5.31 8.37 5.16
CA ASN A 336 6.22 7.21 5.13
C ASN A 336 6.91 6.91 6.47
N ASN A 337 6.89 7.85 7.42
CA ASN A 337 7.42 7.69 8.78
C ASN A 337 6.35 7.30 9.80
N GLY A 338 5.08 7.16 9.39
CA GLY A 338 3.96 6.91 10.29
C GLY A 338 3.43 8.16 11.00
N THR A 339 3.87 9.35 10.62
CA THR A 339 3.39 10.62 11.21
C THR A 339 1.92 10.82 10.88
N THR A 340 1.10 11.07 11.90
CA THR A 340 -0.35 11.28 11.77
C THR A 340 -0.70 12.72 11.42
N LEU A 341 -1.90 12.95 10.87
CA LEU A 341 -2.41 14.31 10.67
C LEU A 341 -2.49 15.12 11.98
N LEU A 342 -2.76 14.47 13.11
CA LEU A 342 -2.85 15.15 14.40
C LEU A 342 -1.49 15.68 14.87
N MET A 343 -0.39 14.99 14.55
CA MET A 343 0.97 15.47 14.79
C MET A 343 1.26 16.72 13.95
N TYR A 344 0.89 16.73 12.67
CA TYR A 344 1.01 17.92 11.81
C TYR A 344 0.15 19.09 12.29
N ALA A 345 -1.07 18.81 12.75
CA ALA A 345 -1.96 19.83 13.31
C ALA A 345 -1.41 20.42 14.61
N LYS A 346 -0.75 19.63 15.46
CA LYS A 346 -0.05 20.11 16.65
C LYS A 346 1.05 21.10 16.27
N ASP A 347 1.94 20.71 15.37
CA ASP A 347 3.06 21.58 14.95
C ASP A 347 2.54 22.87 14.31
N THR A 348 1.44 22.78 13.55
CA THR A 348 0.74 23.93 12.98
C THR A 348 0.16 24.85 14.06
N GLY A 349 -0.49 24.29 15.08
CA GLY A 349 -1.03 25.05 16.21
C GLY A 349 0.06 25.76 17.02
N ILE A 350 1.20 25.11 17.26
CA ILE A 350 2.37 25.71 17.92
C ILE A 350 2.93 26.88 17.08
N ARG A 351 3.02 26.69 15.76
CA ARG A 351 3.58 27.69 14.84
C ARG A 351 2.69 28.91 14.63
N THR A 352 1.38 28.70 14.56
CA THR A 352 0.42 29.73 14.15
C THR A 352 -0.42 30.29 15.30
N GLY A 353 -0.52 29.57 16.42
CA GLY A 353 -1.46 29.87 17.51
C GLY A 353 -2.91 29.45 17.23
N ASP A 354 -3.23 28.96 16.03
CA ASP A 354 -4.57 28.49 15.67
C ASP A 354 -4.68 26.97 15.86
N TRP A 355 -5.48 26.56 16.84
CA TRP A 355 -5.69 25.15 17.21
C TRP A 355 -6.99 24.57 16.65
N SER A 356 -7.72 25.32 15.81
CA SER A 356 -9.02 24.88 15.29
C SER A 356 -8.94 23.56 14.50
N ILE A 357 -7.93 23.41 13.63
CA ILE A 357 -7.71 22.17 12.88
C ILE A 357 -7.40 21.00 13.82
N PHE A 358 -6.55 21.23 14.84
CA PHE A 358 -6.19 20.21 15.82
C PHE A 358 -7.44 19.68 16.54
N TYR A 359 -8.28 20.57 17.07
CA TYR A 359 -9.51 20.16 17.74
C TYR A 359 -10.48 19.48 16.78
N LYS A 360 -10.61 19.98 15.55
CA LYS A 360 -11.47 19.34 14.54
C LYS A 360 -11.06 17.90 14.25
N LEU A 361 -9.77 17.64 14.06
CA LEU A 361 -9.27 16.29 13.81
C LEU A 361 -9.45 15.38 15.03
N LEU A 362 -9.23 15.91 16.23
CA LEU A 362 -9.48 15.19 17.47
C LEU A 362 -10.96 14.81 17.63
N ASP A 363 -11.87 15.76 17.37
CA ASP A 363 -13.32 15.55 17.43
C ASP A 363 -13.80 14.58 16.32
N SER A 364 -13.05 14.49 15.21
CA SER A 364 -13.28 13.52 14.13
C SER A 364 -12.76 12.12 14.45
N GLY A 365 -12.18 11.90 15.63
CA GLY A 365 -11.79 10.58 16.14
C GLY A 365 -10.30 10.24 16.04
N LEU A 366 -9.42 11.17 15.66
CA LEU A 366 -7.98 10.90 15.70
C LEU A 366 -7.49 10.74 17.13
N SER A 367 -6.64 9.75 17.35
CA SER A 367 -6.14 9.39 18.68
C SER A 367 -4.85 10.14 19.00
N ILE A 368 -4.80 10.71 20.20
CA ILE A 368 -3.58 11.30 20.79
C ILE A 368 -2.59 10.24 21.31
N LYS A 369 -2.98 8.97 21.31
CA LYS A 369 -2.14 7.84 21.72
C LYS A 369 -1.29 7.29 20.57
N ASP A 370 -1.63 7.64 19.34
CA ASP A 370 -0.97 7.09 18.16
C ASP A 370 0.49 7.54 18.13
N THR A 371 1.36 6.61 17.75
CA THR A 371 2.78 6.86 17.57
C THR A 371 3.16 6.74 16.10
N ASP A 372 4.20 7.47 15.72
CA ASP A 372 4.83 7.24 14.43
C ASP A 372 5.65 5.93 14.46
N TYR A 373 6.25 5.55 13.34
CA TYR A 373 7.01 4.30 13.26
C TYR A 373 8.23 4.28 14.17
N SER A 374 8.78 5.45 14.56
CA SER A 374 9.87 5.56 15.54
C SER A 374 9.39 5.33 16.99
N GLY A 375 8.08 5.37 17.23
CA GLY A 375 7.49 5.28 18.56
C GLY A 375 7.27 6.65 19.19
N LYS A 376 7.45 7.73 18.42
CA LYS A 376 7.27 9.09 18.89
C LYS A 376 5.80 9.40 19.09
N HIS A 377 5.46 9.93 20.26
CA HIS A 377 4.13 10.38 20.63
C HIS A 377 3.88 11.83 20.22
N LEU A 378 2.62 12.24 20.30
CA LEU A 378 2.20 13.63 20.08
C LEU A 378 2.91 14.61 21.04
N SER A 379 3.18 14.19 22.27
CA SER A 379 3.86 14.98 23.31
C SER A 379 5.35 15.22 23.04
N ASP A 380 5.94 14.47 22.12
CA ASP A 380 7.39 14.45 21.95
C ASP A 380 7.86 15.61 21.06
N ASP A 381 9.13 15.97 21.19
CA ASP A 381 9.80 17.10 20.54
C ASP A 381 9.16 18.48 20.77
N ILE A 382 8.51 18.65 21.92
CA ILE A 382 8.01 19.96 22.38
C ILE A 382 9.02 20.57 23.34
N ASP A 383 9.79 21.55 22.88
CA ASP A 383 10.70 22.29 23.75
C ASP A 383 9.96 23.22 24.73
N LYS A 384 10.68 23.74 25.73
CA LYS A 384 10.09 24.64 26.74
C LYS A 384 9.48 25.91 26.15
N CYS A 385 10.02 26.42 25.04
CA CYS A 385 9.52 27.63 24.39
C CYS A 385 8.16 27.37 23.72
N ASN A 386 8.06 26.25 23.00
CA ASN A 386 6.84 25.81 22.35
C ASN A 386 5.78 25.37 23.36
N MET A 387 6.18 24.83 24.51
CA MET A 387 5.23 24.48 25.58
C MET A 387 4.40 25.67 26.07
N GLN A 388 4.96 26.90 26.05
CA GLN A 388 4.22 28.12 26.42
C GLN A 388 3.16 28.51 25.38
N LYS A 389 3.35 28.13 24.11
CA LYS A 389 2.43 28.43 22.99
C LYS A 389 1.22 27.50 22.92
N ILE A 390 1.23 26.41 23.70
CA ILE A 390 0.18 25.38 23.69
C ILE A 390 -0.94 25.77 24.67
N PRO A 391 -2.22 25.77 24.26
CA PRO A 391 -3.36 26.02 25.13
C PRO A 391 -3.45 24.99 26.26
N ASP A 392 -3.87 25.41 27.46
CA ASP A 392 -3.89 24.54 28.64
C ASP A 392 -4.74 23.28 28.46
N LYS A 393 -5.85 23.37 27.70
CA LYS A 393 -6.64 22.20 27.32
C LYS A 393 -5.82 21.16 26.56
N VAL A 394 -4.97 21.59 25.62
CA VAL A 394 -4.07 20.69 24.88
C VAL A 394 -2.94 20.20 25.76
N LYS A 395 -2.36 21.05 26.63
CA LYS A 395 -1.35 20.61 27.61
C LYS A 395 -1.87 19.45 28.47
N LEU A 396 -3.10 19.58 28.98
CA LEU A 396 -3.75 18.55 29.78
C LEU A 396 -3.98 17.25 28.99
N LEU A 397 -4.32 17.36 27.70
CA LEU A 397 -4.42 16.20 26.82
C LEU A 397 -3.07 15.52 26.64
N LEU A 398 -1.99 16.27 26.39
CA LEU A 398 -0.65 15.71 26.20
C LEU A 398 -0.09 15.07 27.49
N GLN A 399 -0.36 15.66 28.66
CA GLN A 399 0.07 15.14 29.97
C GLN A 399 -0.58 13.80 30.34
N LYS A 400 -1.82 13.54 29.90
CA LYS A 400 -2.53 12.30 30.21
C LYS A 400 -1.92 11.06 29.53
N TYR A 401 -1.02 11.26 28.56
CA TYR A 401 -0.46 10.17 27.75
C TYR A 401 1.06 10.20 27.63
N THR A 402 1.73 11.10 28.35
CA THR A 402 3.16 10.95 28.67
C THR A 402 3.26 9.85 29.72
N VAL A 403 3.51 8.61 29.27
CA VAL A 403 3.91 7.53 30.17
C VAL A 403 5.34 7.83 30.60
N PHE A 404 5.55 7.97 31.91
CA PHE A 404 6.90 8.04 32.51
C PHE A 404 7.66 6.72 32.34
#